data_AF-A0A7Z9WI83-F1
#
_entry.id   AF-A0A7Z9WI83-F1
#
_cell.length_a   1.000
_cell.length_b   1.000
_cell.length_c   1.000
_cell.angle_alpha   90.00
_cell.angle_beta   90.00
_cell.angle_gamma   90.00
#
_symmetry.space_group_name_H-M   'P 1'
#
loop_
_entity.id
_entity.type
_entity.pdbx_description
1 polymer ?
#
loop_
_entity_poly.entity_id
_entity_poly.type
_entity_poly.pdbx_seq_one_letter_code
_entity_poly.pdbx_strand_id
1 'polypeptide(L)'
;MAKSKHDKIAENLAKRFGSEYKKHKGIDIVTRDRVIEVETTRNGIYQGINQVKRSSKARYIAVNDRNIENALNATKRTGIGVMNEKGKIIKKASRKR
;
A
#
# COMPACT_ATOMS: atom_id res chain seq x y z
N MET A 1 22.25 -10.90 -2.97
CA MET A 1 21.32 -10.69 -1.83
C MET A 1 19.92 -11.13 -2.25
N ALA A 2 19.22 -11.91 -1.41
CA ALA A 2 17.86 -12.35 -1.72
C ALA A 2 16.86 -11.18 -1.56
N LYS A 3 15.98 -10.98 -2.54
CA LYS A 3 14.91 -9.97 -2.45
C LYS A 3 13.91 -10.34 -1.37
N SER A 4 13.62 -9.38 -0.48
CA SER A 4 12.62 -9.55 0.58
C SER A 4 11.23 -9.79 -0.03
N LYS A 5 10.29 -10.34 0.75
CA LYS A 5 8.89 -10.46 0.29
C LYS A 5 8.29 -9.09 -0.01
N HIS A 6 8.61 -8.08 0.81
CA HIS A 6 8.20 -6.70 0.59
C HIS A 6 8.72 -6.18 -0.76
N ASP A 7 10.02 -6.30 -1.02
CA ASP A 7 10.66 -5.83 -2.26
C ASP A 7 10.00 -6.46 -3.50
N LYS A 8 9.75 -7.77 -3.46
CA LYS A 8 9.09 -8.49 -4.57
C LYS A 8 7.69 -7.94 -4.86
N ILE A 9 6.90 -7.68 -3.82
CA ILE A 9 5.55 -7.12 -3.97
C ILE A 9 5.64 -5.70 -4.52
N ALA A 10 6.51 -4.86 -3.93
CA ALA A 10 6.66 -3.47 -4.32
C ALA A 10 7.12 -3.34 -5.79
N GLU A 11 8.11 -4.12 -6.22
CA GLU A 11 8.54 -4.16 -7.62
C GLU A 11 7.43 -4.61 -8.58
N ASN A 12 6.66 -5.64 -8.21
CA ASN A 12 5.56 -6.13 -9.03
C ASN A 12 4.45 -5.08 -9.18
N LEU A 13 4.09 -4.39 -8.10
CA LEU A 13 3.09 -3.32 -8.12
C LEU A 13 3.61 -2.09 -8.89
N ALA A 14 4.87 -1.71 -8.69
CA ALA A 14 5.51 -0.62 -9.42
C ALA A 14 5.45 -0.87 -10.94
N LYS A 15 5.84 -2.06 -11.39
CA LYS A 15 5.70 -2.47 -12.80
C LYS A 15 4.25 -2.42 -13.29
N ARG A 16 3.31 -2.99 -12.51
CA ARG A 16 1.88 -3.01 -12.86
C ARG A 16 1.28 -1.62 -13.01
N PHE A 17 1.72 -0.66 -12.19
CA PHE A 17 1.19 0.70 -12.18
C PHE A 17 2.07 1.70 -12.95
N GLY A 18 3.07 1.23 -13.71
CA GLY A 18 3.95 2.08 -14.51
C GLY A 18 4.71 3.11 -13.68
N SER A 19 5.22 2.70 -12.52
CA SER A 19 5.93 3.56 -11.56
C SER A 19 7.19 2.87 -11.05
N GLU A 20 7.95 3.58 -10.23
CA GLU A 20 9.18 3.09 -9.61
C GLU A 20 8.95 2.78 -8.14
N TYR A 21 9.65 1.76 -7.65
CA TYR A 21 9.70 1.40 -6.24
C TYR A 21 10.81 2.20 -5.52
N LYS A 22 10.44 2.94 -4.48
CA LYS A 22 11.35 3.77 -3.66
C LYS A 22 11.76 3.06 -2.38
N LYS A 23 12.78 2.21 -2.48
CA LYS A 23 13.23 1.32 -1.38
C LYS A 23 13.66 2.01 -0.07
N HIS A 24 14.15 3.24 -0.13
CA HIS A 24 14.91 3.83 1.00
C HIS A 24 14.27 5.06 1.64
N LYS A 25 13.23 5.66 1.06
CA LYS A 25 12.64 6.88 1.60
C LYS A 25 11.23 7.17 1.08
N GLY A 26 10.34 7.45 2.02
CA GLY A 26 8.97 7.87 1.73
C GLY A 26 8.11 6.70 1.25
N ILE A 27 6.98 7.04 0.63
CA ILE A 27 6.00 6.05 0.21
C ILE A 27 6.58 5.17 -0.91
N ASP A 28 6.42 3.85 -0.76
CA ASP A 28 7.03 2.84 -1.64
C ASP A 28 6.77 3.11 -3.12
N ILE A 29 5.52 3.43 -3.48
CA ILE A 29 5.12 3.65 -4.87
C ILE A 29 4.27 4.91 -4.97
N VAL A 30 4.69 5.83 -5.84
CA VAL A 30 3.98 7.08 -6.11
C VAL A 30 3.71 7.20 -7.60
N THR A 31 2.44 7.04 -7.97
CA THR A 31 1.97 7.21 -9.34
C THR A 31 1.35 8.61 -9.51
N ARG A 32 0.80 8.91 -10.69
CA ARG A 32 0.04 10.15 -10.94
C ARG A 32 -1.20 10.27 -10.04
N ASP A 33 -1.98 9.21 -9.88
CA ASP A 33 -3.31 9.21 -9.26
C ASP A 33 -3.37 8.60 -7.85
N ARG A 34 -2.39 7.76 -7.50
CA ARG A 34 -2.36 7.06 -6.21
C ARG A 34 -0.97 6.94 -5.59
N VAL A 35 -0.97 6.72 -4.29
CA VAL A 35 0.20 6.32 -3.49
C VAL A 35 -0.08 4.95 -2.85
N ILE A 36 0.94 4.12 -2.77
CA ILE A 36 0.83 2.74 -2.30
C ILE A 36 2.00 2.46 -1.36
N GLU A 37 1.68 2.01 -0.15
CA GLU A 37 2.65 1.43 0.78
C GLU A 37 2.46 -0.08 0.86
N VAL A 38 3.54 -0.85 0.87
CA VAL A 38 3.56 -2.31 0.91
C VAL A 38 3.87 -2.80 2.32
N GLU A 39 2.95 -3.57 2.90
CA GLU A 39 3.09 -4.06 4.26
C GLU A 39 2.94 -5.58 4.33
N THR A 40 3.96 -6.25 4.85
CA THR A 40 3.98 -7.71 4.97
C THR A 40 3.71 -8.21 6.38
N THR A 41 3.65 -7.31 7.36
CA THR A 41 3.42 -7.60 8.78
C THR A 41 2.23 -6.80 9.31
N ARG A 42 1.58 -7.32 10.36
CA ARG A 42 0.43 -6.65 11.00
C ARG A 42 0.80 -5.27 11.56
N ASN A 43 1.98 -5.15 12.17
CA ASN A 43 2.43 -3.90 12.78
C ASN A 43 2.78 -2.84 11.73
N GLY A 44 3.37 -3.27 10.61
CA GLY A 44 3.71 -2.41 9.49
C GLY A 44 2.49 -1.68 8.92
N ILE A 45 1.31 -2.32 8.87
CA ILE A 45 0.06 -1.71 8.37
C ILE A 45 -0.22 -0.34 9.00
N TYR A 46 -0.03 -0.18 10.32
CA TYR A 46 -0.25 1.10 11.00
C TYR A 46 0.81 2.15 10.65
N GLN A 47 2.06 1.72 10.46
CA GLN A 47 3.15 2.58 9.99
C GLN A 47 2.85 3.07 8.57
N GLY A 48 2.53 2.16 7.64
CA GLY A 48 2.16 2.51 6.28
C GLY A 48 0.94 3.43 6.19
N ILE A 49 -0.08 3.22 7.03
CA ILE A 49 -1.22 4.15 7.17
C ILE A 49 -0.72 5.57 7.50
N ASN A 50 0.19 5.71 8.46
CA ASN A 50 0.73 7.00 8.87
C ASN A 50 1.56 7.68 7.77
N GLN A 51 2.22 6.90 6.91
CA GLN A 51 2.94 7.43 5.76
C GLN A 51 1.98 7.95 4.69
N VAL A 52 0.99 7.15 4.29
CA VAL A 52 0.11 7.52 3.17
C VAL A 52 -0.98 8.53 3.56
N LYS A 53 -1.39 8.62 4.83
CA LYS A 53 -2.54 9.46 5.25
C LYS A 53 -2.42 10.94 4.86
N ARG A 54 -1.20 11.46 4.74
CA ARG A 54 -0.94 12.87 4.39
C ARG A 54 -0.95 13.15 2.89
N SER A 55 -0.96 12.12 2.05
CA SER A 55 -0.99 12.29 0.60
C SER A 55 -2.35 12.81 0.13
N SER A 56 -2.35 13.75 -0.82
CA SER A 56 -3.56 14.26 -1.48
C SER A 56 -4.15 13.28 -2.51
N LYS A 57 -3.38 12.28 -2.93
CA LYS A 57 -3.75 11.26 -3.94
C LYS A 57 -4.61 10.15 -3.32
N ALA A 58 -5.08 9.21 -4.15
CA ALA A 58 -5.72 8.00 -3.64
C ALA A 58 -4.71 7.16 -2.83
N ARG A 59 -5.03 6.84 -1.59
CA ARG A 59 -4.10 6.19 -0.65
C ARG A 59 -4.42 4.72 -0.54
N TYR A 60 -3.42 3.86 -0.70
CA TYR A 60 -3.60 2.41 -0.56
C TYR A 60 -2.52 1.79 0.31
N ILE A 61 -2.93 0.79 1.11
CA ILE A 61 -2.01 -0.19 1.69
C ILE A 61 -2.12 -1.47 0.88
N ALA A 62 -1.01 -1.92 0.33
CA ALA A 62 -0.87 -3.22 -0.30
C ALA A 62 -0.37 -4.24 0.72
N VAL A 63 -1.08 -5.36 0.87
CA VAL A 63 -0.71 -6.40 1.84
C VAL A 63 -0.64 -7.77 1.19
N ASN A 64 0.11 -8.67 1.83
CA ASN A 64 0.02 -10.09 1.51
C ASN A 64 -1.34 -10.67 1.95
N ASP A 65 -1.70 -11.82 1.38
CA ASP A 65 -3.03 -12.42 1.58
C ASP A 65 -3.39 -12.65 3.06
N ARG A 66 -2.39 -12.98 3.89
CA ARG A 66 -2.55 -13.21 5.33
C ARG A 66 -2.93 -11.96 6.13
N ASN A 67 -2.72 -10.77 5.58
CA ASN A 67 -2.94 -9.50 6.26
C ASN A 67 -4.11 -8.69 5.68
N ILE A 68 -4.88 -9.25 4.74
CA ILE A 68 -6.02 -8.55 4.14
C ILE A 68 -7.04 -8.12 5.20
N GLU A 69 -7.46 -9.01 6.09
CA GLU A 69 -8.42 -8.67 7.15
C GLU A 69 -7.86 -7.64 8.14
N ASN A 70 -6.60 -7.77 8.53
CA ASN A 70 -5.92 -6.79 9.39
C ASN A 70 -5.92 -5.39 8.74
N ALA A 71 -5.62 -5.31 7.44
CA ALA A 71 -5.61 -4.04 6.71
C ALA A 71 -7.02 -3.46 6.52
N LEU A 72 -8.02 -4.31 6.26
CA LEU A 72 -9.42 -3.88 6.17
C LEU A 72 -9.92 -3.27 7.49
N ASN A 73 -9.61 -3.94 8.61
CA ASN A 73 -9.95 -3.46 9.94
C ASN A 73 -9.22 -2.16 10.30
N ALA A 74 -7.90 -2.10 10.10
CA ALA A 74 -7.09 -0.93 10.43
C ALA A 74 -7.44 0.31 9.57
N THR A 75 -7.91 0.11 8.35
CA THR A 75 -8.31 1.20 7.45
C THR A 75 -9.81 1.51 7.51
N LYS A 76 -10.58 0.87 8.40
CA LYS A 76 -12.02 1.08 8.51
C LYS A 76 -12.30 2.56 8.80
N ARG A 77 -13.19 3.17 8.02
CA ARG A 77 -13.57 4.60 8.12
C ARG A 77 -12.41 5.61 7.97
N THR A 78 -11.24 5.24 7.47
CA THR A 78 -10.12 6.19 7.23
C THR A 78 -10.10 6.77 5.81
N GLY A 79 -10.83 6.16 4.87
CA GLY A 79 -10.75 6.50 3.44
C GLY A 79 -9.52 5.92 2.72
N ILE A 80 -8.62 5.25 3.43
CA ILE A 80 -7.48 4.54 2.83
C ILE A 80 -7.97 3.22 2.23
N GLY A 81 -7.60 2.95 0.99
CA GLY A 81 -7.91 1.70 0.30
C GLY A 81 -6.98 0.56 0.69
N VAL A 82 -7.40 -0.67 0.37
CA VAL A 82 -6.61 -1.89 0.56
C VAL A 82 -6.48 -2.60 -0.77
N MET A 83 -5.27 -3.02 -1.11
CA MET A 83 -5.02 -3.90 -2.26
C MET A 83 -4.22 -5.14 -1.83
N ASN A 84 -4.32 -6.21 -2.60
CA ASN A 84 -3.46 -7.38 -2.38
C ASN A 84 -2.10 -7.23 -3.08
N GLU A 85 -1.22 -8.20 -2.86
CA GLU A 85 0.14 -8.24 -3.43
C GLU A 85 0.19 -8.27 -4.96
N LYS A 86 -0.93 -8.62 -5.62
CA LYS A 86 -1.04 -8.59 -7.08
C LYS A 86 -1.51 -7.23 -7.61
N GLY A 87 -2.02 -6.34 -6.76
CA GLY A 87 -2.59 -5.04 -7.13
C GLY A 87 -4.10 -5.07 -7.38
N LYS A 88 -4.79 -6.15 -6.97
CA LYS A 88 -6.25 -6.19 -6.94
C LYS A 88 -6.74 -5.32 -5.79
N ILE A 89 -7.61 -4.36 -6.08
CA ILE A 89 -8.24 -3.52 -5.07
C ILE A 89 -9.28 -4.36 -4.32
N ILE A 90 -9.08 -4.51 -3.01
CA ILE A 90 -10.02 -5.19 -2.10
C ILE A 90 -10.96 -4.16 -1.46
N LYS A 91 -10.44 -2.98 -1.12
CA LYS A 91 -11.21 -1.84 -0.62
C LYS A 91 -10.79 -0.59 -1.38
N LYS A 92 -11.75 0.06 -2.04
CA LYS A 92 -11.49 1.28 -2.80
C LYS A 92 -11.10 2.43 -1.87
N ALA A 93 -10.09 3.20 -2.25
CA ALA A 93 -9.76 4.43 -1.54
C ALA A 93 -10.88 5.47 -1.77
N SER A 94 -11.23 6.20 -0.72
CA SER A 94 -12.19 7.31 -0.79
C SER A 94 -11.65 8.50 -0.02
N ARG A 95 -11.96 9.71 -0.48
CA ARG A 95 -11.69 10.90 0.30
C ARG A 95 -12.88 11.09 1.22
N LYS A 96 -12.68 10.94 2.53
CA LYS A 96 -13.59 11.60 3.47
C LYS A 96 -13.42 13.10 3.22
N ARG A 97 -14.51 13.73 2.78
CA ARG A 97 -14.62 15.19 2.83
C ARG A 97 -14.65 15.62 4.29
#